data_AF-A0A4Y1ZN90-F1
#
_entry.id   AF-A0A4Y1ZN90-F1
#
_cell.length_a   1.000
_cell.length_b   1.000
_cell.length_c   1.000
_cell.angle_alpha   90.00
_cell.angle_beta   90.00
_cell.angle_gamma   90.00
#
_symmetry.space_group_name_H-M   'P 1'
#
loop_
_entity.id
_entity.type
_entity.pdbx_description
1 polymer ?
#
loop_
_entity_poly.entity_id
_entity_poly.type
_entity_poly.pdbx_seq_one_letter_code
_entity_poly.pdbx_strand_id
1 'polypeptide(L)'
;MAHKRYTEALNRTLQDTRGHNQLMGGVTDLLAGDFSQALPVVPSGTRAEEFSNLLFDIGDGNILEEDGKIHILSNLCDVVKDLISLIDRICPKIHQEGVDNASWLKERAILTQTKDSANTINNFLLEKMLTDLIKYKSVDSVMKVSIILYIIL
;
A
#
# COMPACT_ATOMS: atom_id res chain seq x y z
N MET A 1 5.74 0.39 7.26
CA MET A 1 5.94 -0.68 8.27
C MET A 1 7.40 -1.08 8.31
N ALA A 2 8.05 -0.98 9.47
CA ALA A 2 9.39 -1.51 9.67
C ALA A 2 9.28 -2.87 10.37
N HIS A 3 9.86 -3.92 9.79
CA HIS A 3 9.92 -5.23 10.42
C HIS A 3 10.89 -5.21 11.61
N LYS A 4 10.60 -5.97 12.67
CA LYS A 4 11.44 -6.07 13.89
C LYS A 4 12.91 -6.36 13.61
N ARG A 5 13.20 -7.11 12.53
CA ARG A 5 14.59 -7.39 12.10
C ARG A 5 15.33 -6.15 11.61
N TYR A 6 14.64 -5.16 11.01
CA TYR A 6 15.27 -3.91 10.60
C TYR A 6 15.68 -3.07 11.79
N THR A 7 14.83 -2.98 12.82
CA THR A 7 15.16 -2.24 14.05
C THR A 7 16.32 -2.89 14.81
N GLU A 8 16.40 -4.23 14.79
CA GLU A 8 17.50 -4.96 15.40
C GLU A 8 18.81 -4.81 14.61
N ALA A 9 18.76 -4.88 13.28
CA ALA A 9 19.91 -4.61 12.43
C ALA A 9 20.42 -3.17 12.60
N LEU A 10 19.52 -2.19 12.67
CA LEU A 10 19.86 -0.79 12.94
C LEU A 10 20.58 -0.63 14.27
N ASN A 11 20.05 -1.24 15.34
CA ASN A 11 20.67 -1.22 16.67
C ASN A 11 22.10 -1.76 16.64
N ARG A 12 22.32 -2.93 16.03
CA ARG A 12 23.67 -3.54 15.93
C ARG A 12 24.62 -2.65 15.14
N THR A 13 24.19 -2.14 13.99
CA THR A 13 25.01 -1.24 13.16
C THR A 13 25.41 0.03 13.92
N LEU A 14 24.51 0.63 14.69
CA LEU A 14 24.81 1.82 15.49
C LEU A 14 25.76 1.52 16.65
N GLN A 15 25.62 0.36 17.29
CA GLN A 15 26.56 -0.10 18.32
C GLN A 15 27.96 -0.31 17.74
N ASP A 16 28.07 -0.99 16.60
CA ASP A 16 29.32 -1.29 15.92
C ASP A 16 30.02 -0.02 15.42
N THR A 17 29.28 0.86 14.75
CA THR A 17 29.83 2.11 14.17
C THR A 17 30.30 3.07 15.24
N ARG A 18 29.62 3.11 16.40
CA ARG A 18 29.96 4.02 17.49
C ARG A 18 30.90 3.40 18.51
N GLY A 19 31.16 2.10 18.47
CA GLY A 19 31.93 1.38 19.49
C GLY A 19 31.30 1.44 20.88
N HIS A 20 29.96 1.55 20.96
CA HIS A 20 29.21 1.68 22.21
C HIS A 20 28.13 0.60 22.29
N ASN A 21 28.15 -0.24 23.33
CA ASN A 21 27.18 -1.34 23.50
C ASN A 21 25.82 -0.92 24.09
N GLN A 22 25.59 0.39 24.28
CA GLN A 22 24.28 0.89 24.71
C GLN A 22 23.23 0.73 23.60
N LEU A 23 21.95 0.75 23.97
CA LEU A 23 20.85 0.74 23.02
C LEU A 23 21.07 1.82 21.95
N MET A 24 20.97 1.44 20.68
CA MET A 24 21.18 2.28 19.49
C MET A 24 22.54 2.99 19.50
N GLY A 25 23.56 2.36 20.09
CA GLY A 25 24.89 2.96 20.23
C GLY A 25 24.91 4.23 21.07
N GLY A 26 23.90 4.44 21.93
CA GLY A 26 23.72 5.67 22.73
C GLY A 26 23.14 6.85 21.93
N VAL A 27 22.45 6.59 20.81
CA VAL A 27 21.68 7.61 20.07
C VAL A 27 20.27 7.69 20.66
N THR A 28 19.77 8.91 20.82
CA THR A 28 18.34 9.13 21.11
C THR A 28 17.55 8.99 19.82
N ASP A 29 16.72 7.95 19.72
CA ASP A 29 15.86 7.73 18.56
C ASP A 29 14.42 8.19 18.82
N LEU A 30 13.84 8.87 17.84
CA LEU A 30 12.40 9.18 17.80
C LEU A 30 11.75 8.34 16.71
N LEU A 31 10.97 7.34 17.13
CA LEU A 31 10.16 6.54 16.22
C LEU A 31 8.80 7.19 16.05
N ALA A 32 8.54 7.74 14.86
CA ALA A 32 7.24 8.23 14.46
C ALA A 32 6.64 7.25 13.44
N GLY A 33 5.47 6.72 13.75
CA GLY A 33 4.74 5.82 12.89
C GLY A 33 3.25 5.93 13.17
N ASP A 34 2.45 5.71 12.13
CA ASP A 34 1.01 5.58 12.28
C ASP A 34 0.70 4.09 12.51
N PHE A 35 0.48 3.72 13.77
CA PHE A 35 0.16 2.35 14.18
C PHE A 35 -1.27 1.95 13.82
N SER A 36 -2.09 2.92 13.38
CA SER A 36 -3.44 2.71 12.84
C SER A 36 -3.47 2.59 11.31
N GLN A 37 -2.34 2.38 10.64
CA GLN A 37 -2.27 2.28 9.16
C GLN A 37 -3.17 1.21 8.52
N ALA A 38 -3.78 0.30 9.30
CA ALA A 38 -4.77 -0.67 8.82
C ALA A 38 -6.20 -0.44 9.36
N LEU A 39 -6.43 0.55 10.23
CA LEU A 39 -7.75 0.84 10.77
C LEU A 39 -8.38 2.02 10.01
N PRO A 40 -9.59 1.85 9.44
CA PRO A 40 -10.27 2.94 8.77
C PRO A 40 -10.61 4.05 9.78
N VAL A 41 -10.31 5.30 9.42
CA VAL A 41 -10.91 6.47 10.09
C VAL A 41 -12.40 6.44 9.73
N VAL A 42 -13.26 6.05 10.67
CA VAL A 42 -14.70 5.86 10.44
C VAL A 42 -15.43 7.21 10.48
N PRO A 43 -15.98 7.72 9.35
CA PRO A 43 -17.07 8.68 9.41
C PRO A 43 -18.35 7.94 9.81
N SER A 44 -19.13 8.51 10.72
CA SER A 44 -20.32 7.90 11.30
C SER A 44 -21.33 7.40 10.25
N GLY A 45 -21.45 6.07 10.13
CA GLY A 45 -22.39 5.38 9.25
C GLY A 45 -22.35 3.87 9.51
N THR A 46 -23.51 3.21 9.51
CA THR A 46 -23.68 1.83 10.00
C THR A 46 -22.72 0.82 9.38
N ARG A 47 -22.51 0.85 8.06
CA ARG A 47 -21.63 -0.13 7.37
C ARG A 47 -20.14 0.07 7.65
N ALA A 48 -19.68 1.32 7.78
CA ALA A 48 -18.27 1.60 8.05
C ALA A 48 -17.91 1.25 9.50
N GLU A 49 -18.84 1.48 10.42
CA GLU A 49 -18.73 1.05 11.82
C GLU A 49 -18.73 -0.48 11.95
N GLU A 50 -19.65 -1.18 11.27
CA GLU A 50 -19.66 -2.65 11.20
C GLU A 50 -18.36 -3.22 10.63
N PHE A 51 -17.80 -2.61 9.57
CA PHE A 51 -16.52 -3.02 9.01
C PHE A 51 -15.35 -2.79 9.97
N SER A 52 -15.34 -1.66 10.66
CA SER A 52 -14.31 -1.36 11.66
C SER A 52 -14.37 -2.34 12.83
N ASN A 53 -15.56 -2.66 13.32
CA ASN A 53 -15.73 -3.64 14.39
C ASN A 53 -15.27 -5.04 13.96
N LEU A 54 -15.56 -5.45 12.71
CA LEU A 54 -15.01 -6.68 12.15
C LEU A 54 -13.48 -6.67 12.17
N LEU A 55 -12.83 -5.57 11.75
CA LEU A 55 -11.37 -5.48 11.78
C LEU A 55 -10.79 -5.54 13.19
N PHE A 56 -11.49 -4.96 14.19
CA PHE A 56 -11.10 -5.09 15.60
C PHE A 56 -11.21 -6.54 16.06
N ASP A 57 -12.31 -7.22 15.78
CA ASP A 57 -12.50 -8.63 16.15
C ASP A 57 -11.48 -9.56 15.48
N ILE A 58 -11.07 -9.26 14.24
CA ILE A 58 -9.96 -9.96 13.57
C ILE A 58 -8.64 -9.70 14.31
N GLY A 59 -8.34 -8.44 14.65
CA GLY A 59 -7.12 -8.06 15.35
C GLY A 59 -6.99 -8.66 16.75
N ASP A 60 -8.11 -8.80 17.45
CA ASP A 60 -8.20 -9.40 18.79
C ASP A 60 -8.28 -10.94 18.76
N GLY A 61 -8.48 -11.54 17.59
CA GLY A 61 -8.60 -13.00 17.44
C GLY A 61 -9.96 -13.58 17.87
N ASN A 62 -11.01 -12.75 17.88
CA ASN A 62 -12.37 -13.16 18.24
C ASN A 62 -13.13 -13.83 17.08
N ILE A 63 -12.61 -13.75 15.85
CA ILE A 63 -13.25 -14.37 14.68
C ILE A 63 -12.71 -15.79 14.45
N LEU A 64 -13.64 -16.73 14.22
CA LEU A 64 -13.32 -18.10 13.85
C LEU A 64 -12.74 -18.13 12.43
N GLU A 65 -11.49 -18.58 12.33
CA GLU A 65 -10.88 -18.94 11.06
C GLU A 65 -11.32 -20.36 10.67
N GLU A 66 -11.80 -20.52 9.43
CA GLU A 66 -12.10 -21.82 8.83
C GLU A 66 -11.10 -22.04 7.69
N ASP A 67 -10.29 -23.09 7.76
CA ASP A 67 -9.20 -23.39 6.81
C ASP A 67 -8.21 -22.22 6.59
N GLY A 68 -7.90 -21.46 7.66
CA GLY A 68 -7.03 -20.29 7.60
C GLY A 68 -7.62 -19.11 6.82
N LYS A 69 -8.95 -19.10 6.67
CA LYS A 69 -9.70 -18.00 6.05
C LYS A 69 -10.73 -17.45 7.02
N ILE A 70 -10.92 -16.15 6.94
CA ILE A 70 -11.95 -15.43 7.71
C ILE A 70 -13.17 -15.26 6.81
N HIS A 71 -14.35 -15.57 7.34
CA HIS A 71 -15.61 -15.28 6.66
C HIS A 71 -15.98 -13.81 6.85
N ILE A 72 -16.00 -13.05 5.75
CA ILE A 72 -16.45 -11.66 5.75
C ILE A 72 -17.96 -11.63 5.57
N LEU A 73 -18.66 -10.87 6.41
CA LEU A 73 -20.11 -10.73 6.31
C LEU A 73 -20.53 -10.14 4.95
N SER A 74 -21.53 -10.76 4.33
CA SER A 74 -21.99 -10.41 2.96
C SER A 74 -22.55 -8.99 2.80
N ASN A 75 -22.91 -8.31 3.89
CA ASN A 75 -23.30 -6.89 3.90
C ASN A 75 -22.10 -5.93 3.79
N LEU A 76 -20.89 -6.40 4.07
CA LEU A 76 -19.66 -5.59 4.08
C LEU A 76 -18.91 -5.62 2.75
N CYS A 77 -19.14 -6.64 1.91
CA CYS A 77 -18.44 -6.82 0.65
C CYS A 77 -19.37 -7.25 -0.47
N ASP A 78 -19.11 -6.71 -1.65
CA ASP A 78 -19.79 -7.06 -2.87
C ASP A 78 -18.94 -8.01 -3.70
N VAL A 79 -19.38 -9.25 -3.85
CA VAL A 79 -18.68 -10.23 -4.69
C VAL A 79 -18.99 -9.96 -6.16
N VAL A 80 -17.96 -9.66 -6.94
CA VAL A 80 -18.03 -9.48 -8.38
C VAL A 80 -17.46 -10.70 -9.09
N LYS A 81 -18.01 -11.03 -10.27
CA LYS A 81 -17.62 -12.23 -11.04
C LYS A 81 -16.37 -12.01 -11.89
N ASP A 82 -16.12 -10.77 -12.28
CA ASP A 82 -15.09 -10.40 -13.24
C ASP A 82 -14.71 -8.91 -13.12
N LEU A 83 -13.60 -8.55 -13.77
CA LEU A 83 -13.07 -7.18 -13.73
C LEU A 83 -13.97 -6.16 -14.44
N ILE A 84 -14.72 -6.54 -15.48
CA ILE A 84 -15.64 -5.62 -16.18
C ILE A 84 -16.75 -5.21 -15.21
N SER A 85 -17.37 -6.18 -14.52
CA SER A 85 -18.41 -5.94 -13.52
C SER A 85 -17.92 -5.03 -12.37
N LEU A 86 -16.66 -5.18 -11.95
CA LEU A 86 -16.05 -4.30 -10.95
C LEU A 86 -15.91 -2.87 -11.45
N ILE A 87 -15.35 -2.69 -12.65
CA ILE A 87 -15.11 -1.37 -13.23
C ILE A 87 -16.42 -0.66 -13.53
N ASP A 88 -17.43 -1.33 -14.08
CA ASP A 88 -18.71 -0.72 -14.37
C ASP A 88 -19.42 -0.24 -13.09
N ARG A 89 -19.13 -0.89 -11.96
CA ARG A 89 -19.65 -0.50 -10.64
C ARG A 89 -18.92 0.70 -10.01
N ILE A 90 -17.58 0.73 -10.08
CA ILE A 90 -16.77 1.78 -9.42
C ILE A 90 -16.57 3.00 -10.33
N CYS A 91 -16.35 2.75 -11.61
CA CYS A 91 -16.01 3.72 -12.65
C CYS A 91 -17.05 3.71 -13.79
N PRO A 92 -18.34 3.98 -13.48
CA PRO A 92 -19.40 3.94 -14.49
C PRO A 92 -19.17 5.01 -15.56
N LYS A 93 -19.40 4.68 -16.84
CA LYS A 93 -19.23 5.61 -17.98
C LYS A 93 -17.81 6.15 -18.14
N ILE A 94 -16.79 5.35 -17.80
CA ILE A 94 -15.37 5.69 -17.99
C ILE A 94 -15.02 6.23 -19.39
N HIS A 95 -15.68 5.74 -20.44
CA HIS A 95 -15.46 6.20 -21.82
C HIS A 95 -15.96 7.63 -22.08
N GLN A 96 -16.88 8.15 -21.26
CA GLN A 96 -17.50 9.47 -21.43
C GLN A 96 -16.91 10.47 -20.43
N GLU A 97 -16.92 10.11 -19.14
CA GLU A 97 -16.48 11.01 -18.06
C GLU A 97 -14.98 10.85 -17.77
N GLY A 98 -14.39 9.69 -18.04
CA GLY A 98 -12.99 9.43 -17.67
C GLY A 98 -11.94 10.16 -18.51
N VAL A 99 -12.33 10.71 -19.66
CA VAL A 99 -11.39 11.30 -20.64
C VAL A 99 -11.05 12.75 -20.31
N ASP A 100 -12.06 13.60 -20.13
CA ASP A 100 -11.87 15.06 -19.98
C ASP A 100 -12.26 15.59 -18.58
N ASN A 101 -12.75 14.74 -17.69
CA ASN A 101 -13.23 15.16 -16.37
C ASN A 101 -12.26 14.74 -15.25
N ALA A 102 -11.27 15.60 -14.99
CA ALA A 102 -10.30 15.39 -13.92
C ALA A 102 -10.94 15.25 -12.53
N SER A 103 -12.07 15.92 -12.27
CA SER A 103 -12.79 15.80 -11.00
C SER A 103 -13.42 14.41 -10.84
N TRP A 104 -14.00 13.87 -11.92
CA TRP A 104 -14.58 12.53 -11.92
C TRP A 104 -13.55 11.44 -11.57
N LEU A 105 -12.32 11.57 -12.08
CA LEU A 105 -11.22 10.65 -11.77
C LEU A 105 -10.75 10.75 -10.32
N LYS A 106 -10.68 11.96 -9.76
CA LYS A 106 -10.17 12.21 -8.41
C LYS A 106 -11.06 11.63 -7.30
N GLU A 107 -12.34 11.41 -7.57
CA GLU A 107 -13.30 10.88 -6.60
C GLU A 107 -13.24 9.34 -6.47
N ARG A 108 -12.39 8.67 -7.24
CA ARG A 108 -12.36 7.20 -7.34
C ARG A 108 -10.97 6.66 -7.06
N ALA A 109 -10.90 5.61 -6.26
CA ALA A 109 -9.69 4.86 -6.00
C ALA A 109 -10.01 3.37 -5.92
N ILE A 110 -9.19 2.55 -6.59
CA ILE A 110 -9.22 1.10 -6.46
C ILE A 110 -7.95 0.67 -5.75
N LEU A 111 -8.11 0.09 -4.56
CA LEU A 111 -7.01 -0.45 -3.78
C LEU A 111 -6.97 -1.96 -3.95
N THR A 112 -5.76 -2.49 -4.10
CA THR A 112 -5.51 -3.92 -4.27
C THR A 112 -4.30 -4.30 -3.43
N GLN A 113 -4.26 -5.56 -2.99
CA GLN A 113 -3.20 -6.09 -2.17
C GLN A 113 -1.83 -6.12 -2.88
N THR A 114 -1.80 -6.32 -4.20
CA THR A 114 -0.55 -6.49 -4.95
C THR A 114 -0.37 -5.44 -6.03
N LYS A 115 0.92 -5.13 -6.31
CA LYS A 115 1.30 -4.25 -7.40
C LYS A 115 0.91 -4.82 -8.76
N ASP A 116 1.02 -6.12 -8.96
CA ASP A 116 0.68 -6.76 -10.23
C ASP A 116 -0.81 -6.66 -10.52
N SER A 117 -1.65 -6.95 -9.53
CA SER A 117 -3.10 -6.71 -9.62
C SER A 117 -3.42 -5.24 -9.89
N ALA A 118 -2.73 -4.29 -9.24
CA ALA A 118 -2.90 -2.86 -9.52
C ALA A 118 -2.53 -2.50 -10.96
N ASN A 119 -1.43 -3.04 -11.48
CA ASN A 119 -1.01 -2.83 -12.87
C ASN A 119 -2.04 -3.40 -13.86
N THR A 120 -2.56 -4.61 -13.62
CA THR A 120 -3.60 -5.21 -14.46
C THR A 120 -4.85 -4.33 -14.52
N ILE A 121 -5.32 -3.85 -13.36
CA ILE A 121 -6.50 -2.98 -13.29
C ILE A 121 -6.23 -1.64 -14.00
N ASN A 122 -5.08 -1.03 -13.76
CA ASN A 122 -4.71 0.25 -14.38
C ASN A 122 -4.64 0.12 -15.91
N ASN A 123 -3.98 -0.92 -16.44
CA ASN A 123 -3.91 -1.14 -17.88
C ASN A 123 -5.29 -1.36 -18.49
N PHE A 124 -6.15 -2.14 -17.82
CA PHE A 124 -7.51 -2.38 -18.26
C PHE A 124 -8.37 -1.10 -18.28
N LEU A 125 -8.20 -0.22 -17.28
CA LEU A 125 -8.85 1.09 -17.24
C LEU A 125 -8.36 1.99 -18.38
N LEU A 126 -7.05 2.00 -18.66
CA LEU A 126 -6.46 2.77 -19.75
C LEU A 126 -6.97 2.30 -21.12
N GLU A 127 -7.10 0.99 -21.34
CA GLU A 127 -7.67 0.44 -22.58
C GLU A 127 -9.15 0.83 -22.79
N LYS A 128 -9.91 0.97 -21.70
CA LYS A 128 -11.30 1.45 -21.74
C LYS A 128 -11.41 2.97 -21.96
N MET A 129 -10.38 3.75 -21.65
CA MET A 129 -10.35 5.15 -22.05
C MET A 129 -9.92 5.20 -23.51
N LEU A 130 -10.87 5.49 -24.42
CA LEU A 130 -10.64 5.54 -25.88
C LEU A 130 -9.83 6.78 -26.30
N THR A 131 -8.66 6.96 -25.69
CA THR A 131 -7.81 8.13 -25.81
C THR A 131 -6.45 7.75 -26.37
N ASP A 132 -5.73 8.74 -26.91
CA ASP A 132 -4.37 8.54 -27.40
C ASP A 132 -3.41 8.15 -26.27
N LEU A 133 -2.75 7.00 -26.41
CA LEU A 133 -1.79 6.52 -25.44
C LEU A 133 -0.44 7.25 -25.59
N ILE A 134 -0.12 8.08 -24.61
CA ILE A 134 1.19 8.75 -24.53
C ILE A 134 2.13 7.90 -23.67
N LYS A 135 3.23 7.44 -24.28
CA LYS A 135 4.25 6.64 -23.58
C LYS A 135 5.40 7.53 -23.11
N TYR A 136 5.55 7.66 -21.80
CA TYR A 136 6.69 8.30 -21.16
C TYR A 136 7.76 7.25 -20.83
N LYS A 137 9.03 7.54 -21.17
CA LYS A 137 10.18 6.69 -20.82
C LYS A 137 10.88 7.27 -19.60
N SER A 138 11.27 6.43 -18.63
CA SER A 138 12.13 6.87 -17.53
C SER A 138 13.53 7.21 -18.05
N VAL A 139 14.21 8.11 -17.34
CA VAL A 139 15.63 8.41 -17.54
C VAL A 139 16.32 8.16 -16.22
N ASP A 140 16.98 7.02 -16.11
CA ASP A 140 17.72 6.60 -14.93
C ASP A 140 19.22 6.83 -15.17
N SER A 141 19.90 7.58 -14.30
CA SER A 141 21.33 7.85 -14.37
C SER A 141 22.05 7.15 -13.23
N VAL A 142 23.13 6.43 -13.54
CA VAL A 142 24.00 5.81 -12.54
C VAL A 142 25.33 6.55 -12.55
N MET A 143 25.71 7.17 -11.42
CA MET A 143 27.07 7.69 -11.27
C MET A 143 28.04 6.50 -11.28
N LYS A 144 28.96 6.47 -12.25
CA LYS A 144 30.12 5.56 -12.17
C LYS A 144 31.02 6.05 -11.03
N VAL A 145 30.94 5.41 -9.88
CA VAL A 145 31.89 5.65 -8.78
C VAL A 145 33.20 4.96 -9.15
N SER A 146 34.16 5.73 -9.68
CA SER A 146 35.56 5.30 -9.74
C SER A 146 36.10 5.36 -8.32
N ILE A 147 36.10 4.22 -7.60
CA ILE A 147 36.79 4.11 -6.31
C ILE A 147 38.29 4.21 -6.61
N ILE A 148 38.88 5.38 -6.39
CA ILE A 148 40.33 5.54 -6.35
C ILE A 148 40.77 5.09 -4.95
N LEU A 149 41.29 3.87 -4.86
CA LEU A 149 41.92 3.36 -3.66
C LEU A 149 43.32 4.00 -3.55
N TYR A 150 43.45 5.08 -2.79
CA TYR A 150 44.77 5.54 -2.34
C TYR A 150 45.22 4.62 -1.21
N ILE A 151 46.05 3.62 -1.53
CA ILE A 151 46.90 2.98 -0.53
C ILE A 151 48.06 3.95 -0.27
N ILE A 152 48.03 4.61 0.88
CA ILE A 152 49.23 5.23 1.44
C ILE A 152 49.99 4.09 2.14
N LEU A 153 51.18 3.76 1.60
CA LEU A 153 52.17 2.93 2.30
C LEU A 153 52.81 3.73 3.44
#